data_AF-A0A846D989-F1
#
_entry.id   AF-A0A846D989-F1
#
_cell.length_a   1.000
_cell.length_b   1.000
_cell.length_c   1.000
_cell.angle_alpha   90.00
_cell.angle_beta   90.00
_cell.angle_gamma   90.00
#
_symmetry.space_group_name_H-M   'P 1'
#
loop_
_entity.id
_entity.type
_entity.pdbx_description
1 polymer ?
#
loop_
_entity_poly.entity_id
_entity_poly.type
_entity_poly.pdbx_seq_one_letter_code
_entity_poly.pdbx_strand_id
1 'polypeptide(L)'
;MSRRRSAPWIYRWSRQLIAAIAVVGALLTAYLTVVKLTGGTAVCSAGAGNASSCNDVLSSPYASIFGQPLTLFGFLAYTSMATFALAPLLVKGDTK
;
A
#
# COMPACT_ATOMS: atom_id res chain seq x y z
N MET A 1 36.07 12.64 -19.91
CA MET A 1 34.78 12.23 -20.52
C MET A 1 33.81 11.79 -19.43
N SER A 2 32.95 12.68 -18.94
CA SER A 2 31.88 12.31 -18.00
C SER A 2 30.70 11.83 -18.83
N ARG A 3 30.47 10.51 -18.90
CA ARG A 3 29.24 9.97 -19.50
C ARG A 3 28.08 10.39 -18.60
N ARG A 4 27.38 11.46 -18.97
CA ARG A 4 26.06 11.77 -18.43
C ARG A 4 25.17 10.58 -18.74
N ARG A 5 25.02 9.63 -17.82
CA ARG A 5 24.00 8.59 -17.94
C ARG A 5 22.68 9.33 -17.92
N SER A 6 22.01 9.41 -19.08
CA SER A 6 20.62 9.82 -19.17
C SER A 6 19.86 9.01 -18.14
N ALA A 7 19.38 9.64 -17.07
CA ALA A 7 18.56 8.94 -16.09
C ALA A 7 17.38 8.35 -16.88
N PRO A 8 17.23 7.00 -16.92
CA PRO A 8 16.15 6.38 -17.65
C PRO A 8 14.82 7.01 -17.23
N TRP A 9 13.85 7.13 -18.14
CA TRP A 9 12.56 7.77 -17.87
C TRP A 9 11.88 7.24 -16.58
N ILE A 10 12.09 5.97 -16.26
CA ILE A 10 11.64 5.32 -15.03
C ILE A 10 12.15 6.01 -13.76
N TYR A 11 13.40 6.51 -13.74
CA TYR A 11 13.97 7.20 -12.57
C TYR A 11 13.38 8.60 -12.40
N ARG A 12 12.98 9.25 -13.49
CA ARG A 12 12.31 10.55 -13.47
C ARG A 12 10.89 10.43 -12.88
N TRP A 13 10.21 9.32 -13.12
CA TRP A 13 8.83 9.06 -12.67
C TRP A 13 8.74 8.16 -11.42
N SER A 14 9.87 7.62 -10.97
CA SER A 14 9.96 6.67 -9.85
C SER A 14 9.17 7.13 -8.62
N ARG A 15 9.28 8.41 -8.27
CA ARG A 15 8.60 9.00 -7.11
C ARG A 15 7.07 8.97 -7.22
N GLN A 16 6.53 9.23 -8.41
CA GLN A 16 5.09 9.18 -8.68
C GLN A 16 4.60 7.73 -8.73
N LEU A 17 5.39 6.82 -9.31
CA LEU A 17 5.09 5.39 -9.32
C LEU A 17 5.04 4.81 -7.91
N ILE A 18 6.01 5.16 -7.07
CA ILE A 18 6.03 4.78 -5.65
C ILE A 18 4.79 5.32 -4.93
N ALA A 19 4.45 6.59 -5.12
CA ALA A 19 3.25 7.18 -4.52
C ALA A 19 1.98 6.45 -4.96
N ALA A 20 1.84 6.14 -6.26
CA ALA A 20 0.68 5.43 -6.79
C ALA A 20 0.54 4.02 -6.18
N ILE A 21 1.63 3.24 -6.14
CA ILE A 21 1.62 1.90 -5.54
C ILE A 21 1.33 1.98 -4.04
N ALA A 22 1.90 2.95 -3.34
CA ALA A 22 1.66 3.16 -1.92
C ALA A 22 0.19 3.51 -1.63
N VAL A 23 -0.45 4.36 -2.45
CA VAL A 23 -1.88 4.68 -2.32
C VAL A 23 -2.74 3.44 -2.56
N VAL A 24 -2.44 2.64 -3.59
CA VAL A 24 -3.16 1.37 -3.83
C VAL A 24 -3.01 0.42 -2.64
N GLY A 25 -1.80 0.29 -2.10
CA GLY A 25 -1.54 -0.50 -0.89
C GLY A 25 -2.31 0.01 0.34
N ALA A 26 -2.39 1.32 0.52
CA ALA A 26 -3.16 1.94 1.61
C ALA A 26 -4.67 1.65 1.45
N LEU A 27 -5.24 1.79 0.25
CA LEU A 27 -6.65 1.49 0.01
C LEU A 27 -6.98 0.01 0.28
N LEU A 28 -6.11 -0.91 -0.18
CA LEU A 28 -6.28 -2.34 0.05
C LEU A 28 -6.25 -2.68 1.53
N THR A 29 -5.24 -2.19 2.26
CA THR A 29 -5.08 -2.46 3.69
C THR A 29 -6.17 -1.80 4.53
N ALA A 30 -6.63 -0.60 4.16
CA ALA A 30 -7.79 0.04 4.76
C ALA A 30 -9.06 -0.82 4.60
N TYR A 31 -9.33 -1.30 3.38
CA TYR A 31 -10.45 -2.21 3.11
C TYR A 31 -10.40 -3.45 3.99
N LEU A 32 -9.27 -4.16 4.01
CA LEU A 32 -9.13 -5.38 4.82
C LEU A 32 -9.26 -5.10 6.33
N THR A 33 -8.82 -3.92 6.79
CA THR A 33 -9.00 -3.49 8.19
C THR A 33 -10.48 -3.34 8.51
N VAL A 34 -11.24 -2.67 7.64
CA VAL A 34 -12.70 -2.52 7.82
C VAL A 34 -13.36 -3.90 7.83
N VAL A 35 -13.07 -4.76 6.86
CA VAL A 35 -13.61 -6.12 6.76
C VAL A 35 -13.35 -6.92 8.04
N LYS A 36 -12.12 -6.86 8.57
CA LYS A 36 -11.74 -7.57 9.80
C LYS A 36 -12.47 -7.03 11.03
N LEU A 37 -12.69 -5.71 11.11
CA LEU A 37 -13.40 -5.07 12.22
C LEU A 37 -14.92 -5.30 12.17
N THR A 38 -15.52 -5.35 10.98
CA THR A 38 -16.95 -5.59 10.80
C THR A 38 -17.31 -7.08 10.77
N GLY A 39 -16.33 -7.98 10.86
CA GLY A 39 -16.54 -9.42 10.70
C GLY A 39 -17.02 -9.82 9.30
N GLY A 40 -16.73 -9.00 8.28
CA GLY A 40 -17.14 -9.25 6.91
C GLY A 40 -16.27 -10.29 6.21
N THR A 41 -16.70 -10.73 5.03
CA THR A 41 -15.93 -11.63 4.16
C THR A 41 -15.08 -10.84 3.17
N ALA A 42 -13.78 -11.09 3.14
CA ALA A 42 -12.90 -10.46 2.16
C ALA A 42 -13.21 -10.95 0.74
N VAL A 43 -13.42 -10.01 -0.19
CA VAL A 43 -13.60 -10.33 -1.61
C VAL A 43 -12.22 -10.51 -2.23
N CYS A 44 -11.91 -11.72 -2.66
CA CYS A 44 -10.67 -12.05 -3.32
C CYS A 44 -10.93 -12.97 -4.51
N SER A 45 -10.29 -12.70 -5.65
CA SER A 45 -10.40 -13.55 -6.85
C SER A 45 -9.69 -14.91 -6.71
N ALA A 46 -9.18 -15.25 -5.53
CA ALA A 46 -8.50 -16.51 -5.22
C ALA A 46 -9.40 -17.76 -5.36
N GLY A 47 -10.69 -17.60 -5.66
CA GLY A 47 -11.60 -18.70 -6.01
C GLY A 47 -11.38 -19.34 -7.40
N ALA A 48 -10.41 -18.89 -8.20
CA ALA A 48 -10.12 -19.43 -9.53
C ALA A 48 -9.22 -20.69 -9.55
N GLY A 49 -8.90 -21.29 -8.39
CA GLY A 49 -8.20 -22.57 -8.33
C GLY A 49 -7.66 -22.91 -6.95
N ASN A 50 -8.34 -23.83 -6.25
CA ASN A 50 -7.86 -24.71 -5.18
C ASN A 50 -6.90 -24.16 -4.08
N ALA A 51 -6.87 -22.86 -3.83
CA ALA A 51 -6.08 -22.24 -2.77
C ALA A 51 -7.01 -21.70 -1.67
N SER A 52 -6.64 -21.93 -0.42
CA SER A 52 -7.35 -21.49 0.79
C SER A 52 -7.87 -20.06 0.68
N SER A 53 -9.05 -19.78 1.23
CA SER A 53 -9.70 -18.48 1.02
C SER A 53 -8.87 -17.36 1.66
N CYS A 54 -8.80 -16.17 1.03
CA CYS A 54 -8.14 -15.00 1.64
C CYS A 54 -8.77 -14.66 3.00
N ASN A 55 -10.06 -14.98 3.16
CA ASN A 55 -10.76 -14.86 4.42
C ASN A 55 -10.18 -15.75 5.53
N ASP A 56 -9.71 -16.96 5.21
CA ASP A 56 -9.07 -17.85 6.17
C ASP A 56 -7.74 -17.26 6.67
N VAL A 57 -6.94 -16.72 5.74
CA VAL A 57 -5.68 -16.04 6.08
C VAL A 57 -5.96 -14.81 6.96
N LEU A 58 -6.97 -14.00 6.58
CA LEU A 58 -7.36 -12.82 7.33
C LEU A 58 -8.00 -13.17 8.69
N SER A 59 -8.59 -14.35 8.84
CA SER A 59 -9.20 -14.85 10.09
C SER A 59 -8.22 -15.58 11.01
N SER A 60 -7.04 -15.93 10.50
CA SER A 60 -6.01 -16.64 11.25
C SER A 60 -5.46 -15.84 12.45
N PRO A 61 -4.85 -16.51 13.45
CA PRO A 61 -4.20 -15.85 14.58
C PRO A 61 -3.04 -14.93 14.16
N TYR A 62 -2.45 -15.14 12.97
CA TYR A 62 -1.38 -14.30 12.43
C TYR A 62 -1.87 -12.96 11.90
N ALA A 63 -3.18 -12.80 11.71
CA ALA A 63 -3.77 -11.55 11.20
C ALA A 63 -3.92 -10.47 12.27
N SER A 64 -3.50 -10.71 13.52
CA SER A 64 -3.53 -9.72 14.60
C SER A 64 -2.19 -9.65 15.32
N ILE A 65 -1.74 -8.44 15.61
CA ILE A 65 -0.57 -8.17 16.46
C ILE A 65 -1.02 -7.20 17.55
N PHE A 66 -0.67 -7.48 18.81
CA PHE A 66 -1.10 -6.71 19.98
C PHE A 66 -2.63 -6.54 20.11
N GLY A 67 -3.41 -7.51 19.62
CA GLY A 67 -4.88 -7.44 19.63
C GLY A 67 -5.48 -6.46 18.61
N GLN A 68 -4.66 -5.94 17.69
CA GLN A 68 -5.09 -5.09 16.58
C GLN A 68 -4.83 -5.77 15.24
N PRO A 69 -5.66 -5.52 14.22
CA PRO A 69 -5.51 -6.16 12.92
C PRO A 69 -4.19 -5.75 12.27
N LEU A 70 -3.45 -6.74 11.75
CA LEU A 70 -2.18 -6.54 11.06
C LEU A 70 -2.29 -5.53 9.91
N THR A 71 -3.44 -5.52 9.25
CA THR A 71 -3.75 -4.65 8.12
C THR A 71 -3.77 -3.16 8.51
N LEU A 72 -4.01 -2.83 9.78
CA LEU A 72 -3.96 -1.45 10.28
C LEU A 72 -2.52 -0.92 10.29
N PHE A 73 -1.57 -1.77 10.70
CA PHE A 73 -0.13 -1.44 10.59
C PHE A 73 0.32 -1.31 9.14
N GLY A 74 -0.17 -2.19 8.26
CA GLY A 74 0.04 -2.08 6.81
C GLY A 74 -0.49 -0.77 6.24
N PHE A 75 -1.69 -0.35 6.65
CA PHE A 75 -2.28 0.92 6.25
C PHE A 75 -1.41 2.11 6.67
N LEU A 76 -0.97 2.16 7.93
CA LEU A 76 -0.08 3.20 8.43
C LEU A 76 1.24 3.24 7.65
N ALA A 77 1.84 2.08 7.38
CA ALA A 77 3.06 1.99 6.59
C ALA A 77 2.89 2.56 5.18
N TYR A 78 1.87 2.11 4.43
CA TYR A 78 1.62 2.60 3.07
C TYR A 78 1.24 4.08 3.04
N THR A 79 0.47 4.56 4.03
CA THR A 79 0.08 5.98 4.12
C THR A 79 1.30 6.87 4.41
N SER A 80 2.20 6.43 5.30
CA SER A 80 3.45 7.14 5.56
C SER A 80 4.36 7.17 4.33
N MET A 81 4.47 6.05 3.60
CA MET A 81 5.23 5.97 2.36
C MET A 81 4.66 6.90 1.28
N ALA A 82 3.33 6.93 1.11
CA ALA A 82 2.66 7.85 0.20
C ALA A 82 2.89 9.31 0.59
N THR A 83 2.82 9.64 1.88
CA THR A 83 3.08 10.98 2.41
C THR A 83 4.50 11.41 2.10
N PHE A 84 5.51 10.57 2.39
CA PHE A 84 6.90 10.88 2.07
C PHE A 84 7.14 10.95 0.56
N ALA A 85 6.42 10.18 -0.25
CA ALA A 85 6.49 10.22 -1.71
C ALA A 85 5.76 11.44 -2.33
N LEU A 86 4.85 12.10 -1.60
CA LEU A 86 4.11 13.27 -2.10
C LEU A 86 4.53 14.60 -1.45
N ALA A 87 5.08 14.60 -0.23
CA ALA A 87 5.38 15.83 0.53
C ALA A 87 6.21 16.90 -0.21
N PRO A 88 7.33 16.59 -0.89
CA PRO A 88 8.09 17.52 -1.73
C PRO A 88 7.34 18.08 -2.94
N LEU A 89 6.29 17.40 -3.44
CA LEU A 89 5.43 17.95 -4.50
C LEU A 89 4.47 18.99 -3.91
N LEU A 90 4.00 18.78 -2.68
CA LEU A 90 3.13 19.71 -1.97
C LEU A 90 3.90 20.94 -1.45
N VAL A 91 5.13 20.75 -0.98
CA VAL A 91 5.97 21.84 -0.43
C VAL A 91 6.56 22.73 -1.53
N LYS A 92 6.76 22.23 -2.76
CA LYS A 92 7.21 23.04 -3.92
C LYS A 92 6.09 23.78 -4.65
N GLY A 93 4.88 23.83 -4.08
CA GLY A 93 3.73 24.53 -4.67
C GLY A 93 3.87 26.06 -4.75
N ASP A 94 4.84 26.66 -4.07
CA ASP A 94 5.01 28.11 -4.00
C ASP A 94 6.46 28.52 -4.32
N THR A 95 6.79 28.55 -5.61
CA THR A 95 7.93 29.34 -6.09
C THR A 95 7.45 30.11 -7.31
N LYS A 96 6.70 31.18 -7.03
CA LYS A 96 6.54 32.29 -7.95
C LYS A 96 7.43 33.44 -7.49
#